data_AF-A0A154VCR1-F1
#
_entry.id   AF-A0A154VCR1-F1
#
_cell.length_a   1.000
_cell.length_b   1.000
_cell.length_c   1.000
_cell.angle_alpha   90.00
_cell.angle_beta   90.00
_cell.angle_gamma   90.00
#
_symmetry.space_group_name_H-M   'P 1'
#
loop_
_entity.id
_entity.type
_entity.pdbx_description
1 polymer ?
#
loop_
_entity_poly.entity_id
_entity_poly.type
_entity_poly.pdbx_seq_one_letter_code
_entity_poly.pdbx_strand_id
1 'polypeptide(L)' 'MFGFTGGETPETLKRKKGYLADAKNNWNFLTHYDLSTIKTKGQLCNMIKVRRAISEEEAVADVEKWMIGKDFS' A
#
# COMPACT_ATOMS: atom_id res chain seq x y z
N MET A 1 -21.22 -2.49 -15.87
CA MET A 1 -21.34 -3.62 -14.91
C MET A 1 -20.16 -3.53 -13.96
N PHE A 2 -20.36 -3.07 -12.72
CA PHE A 2 -19.30 -3.07 -11.70
C PHE A 2 -19.37 -4.39 -10.94
N GLY A 3 -18.48 -5.31 -11.28
CA GLY A 3 -18.33 -6.57 -10.55
C GLY A 3 -17.78 -6.30 -9.16
N PHE A 4 -18.66 -6.11 -8.18
CA PHE A 4 -18.37 -6.36 -6.78
C PHE A 4 -18.18 -7.88 -6.63
N THR A 5 -16.95 -8.34 -6.90
CA THR A 5 -16.52 -9.68 -6.50
C THR A 5 -16.13 -9.55 -5.04
N GLY A 6 -16.85 -10.26 -4.17
CA GLY A 6 -16.96 -9.97 -2.73
C GLY A 6 -15.65 -9.84 -1.95
N GLY A 7 -15.70 -9.06 -0.87
CA GLY A 7 -14.80 -9.27 0.27
C GLY A 7 -14.35 -8.04 1.04
N GLU A 8 -14.50 -6.80 0.54
CA GLU A 8 -14.02 -5.63 1.26
C GLU A 8 -15.17 -4.84 1.87
N THR A 9 -15.30 -4.91 3.20
CA THR A 9 -16.25 -4.07 3.93
C THR A 9 -15.83 -2.60 3.81
N PRO A 10 -16.77 -1.64 3.93
CA PRO A 10 -16.43 -0.21 3.96
C PRO A 10 -15.42 0.13 5.06
N GLU A 11 -15.38 -0.66 6.13
CA GLU A 11 -14.40 -0.56 7.22
C GLU A 11 -12.99 -0.90 6.76
N THR A 12 -12.81 -1.99 6.02
CA THR A 12 -11.53 -2.37 5.40
C THR A 12 -11.03 -1.29 4.44
N LEU A 13 -11.91 -0.70 3.63
CA LEU A 13 -11.55 0.39 2.72
C LEU A 13 -11.13 1.66 3.47
N LYS A 14 -11.83 2.00 4.57
CA LYS A 14 -11.48 3.15 5.42
C LYS A 14 -10.12 2.94 6.08
N ARG A 15 -9.86 1.73 6.57
CA ARG A 15 -8.59 1.33 7.17
C ARG A 15 -7.43 1.40 6.16
N LYS A 16 -7.64 0.86 4.95
CA LYS A 16 -6.67 0.94 3.83
C LYS A 16 -6.37 2.38 3.43
N LYS A 17 -7.38 3.25 3.35
CA LYS A 17 -7.15 4.70 3.11
C LYS A 17 -6.31 5.34 4.21
N GLY A 18 -6.57 5.01 5.47
CA GLY A 18 -5.76 5.46 6.60
C GLY A 18 -4.30 5.00 6.47
N TYR A 19 -4.09 3.75 6.11
CA TYR A 19 -2.75 3.22 5.87
C TYR A 19 -2.06 3.84 4.66
N LEU A 20 -2.76 4.17 3.58
CA LEU A 20 -2.15 4.88 2.44
C LEU A 20 -1.76 6.32 2.81
N ALA A 21 -2.51 6.98 3.68
CA ALA A 21 -2.13 8.29 4.21
C ALA A 21 -0.88 8.19 5.10
N ASP A 22 -0.80 7.15 5.95
CA ASP A 22 0.41 6.87 6.76
C ASP A 22 1.61 6.50 5.87
N ALA A 23 1.39 5.70 4.82
CA ALA A 23 2.40 5.34 3.83
C ALA A 23 2.98 6.58 3.14
N LYS A 24 2.17 7.59 2.86
CA LYS A 24 2.66 8.87 2.31
C LYS A 24 3.65 9.58 3.25
N ASN A 25 3.45 9.48 4.56
CA ASN A 25 4.37 10.06 5.53
C ASN A 25 5.69 9.28 5.61
N ASN A 26 5.63 7.94 5.50
CA ASN A 26 6.82 7.09 5.49
C ASN A 26 7.60 7.19 4.17
N TRP A 27 6.89 7.29 3.05
CA TRP A 27 7.43 7.38 1.69
C TRP A 27 6.94 8.66 1.01
N ASN A 28 7.54 9.79 1.39
CA ASN A 28 7.23 11.14 0.90
C ASN A 28 7.39 11.34 -0.63
N PHE A 29 8.11 10.44 -1.31
CA PHE A 29 8.24 10.42 -2.77
C PHE A 29 7.04 9.79 -3.49
N LEU A 30 6.14 9.09 -2.77
CA LEU A 30 4.92 8.55 -3.35
C LEU A 30 3.89 9.65 -3.56
N THR A 31 3.35 9.75 -4.77
CA THR A 31 2.30 10.72 -5.07
C THR A 31 0.93 10.21 -4.63
N HIS A 32 -0.05 11.10 -4.52
CA HIS A 32 -1.44 10.71 -4.30
C HIS A 32 -1.95 9.74 -5.37
N TYR A 33 -1.49 9.89 -6.60
CA TYR A 33 -1.85 9.01 -7.70
C TYR A 33 -1.28 7.60 -7.49
N ASP A 34 0.01 7.49 -7.16
CA ASP A 34 0.64 6.20 -6.84
C ASP A 34 -0.14 5.46 -5.75
N LEU A 35 -0.42 6.17 -4.64
CA LEU A 35 -1.18 5.62 -3.52
C LEU A 35 -2.60 5.21 -3.91
N SER A 36 -3.27 5.95 -4.79
CA SER A 36 -4.62 5.62 -5.25
C SER A 36 -4.68 4.34 -6.09
N THR A 37 -3.57 3.92 -6.69
CA THR A 37 -3.50 2.66 -7.46
C THR A 37 -3.19 1.44 -6.59
N ILE A 38 -2.70 1.66 -5.37
CA ILE A 38 -2.29 0.60 -4.44
C ILE A 38 -3.50 0.06 -3.69
N LYS A 39 -3.80 -1.22 -3.92
CA LYS A 39 -4.89 -1.95 -3.22
C LYS A 39 -4.39 -3.05 -2.31
N THR A 40 -3.14 -3.47 -2.47
CA THR A 40 -2.53 -4.60 -1.76
C THR A 40 -1.09 -4.28 -1.37
N LYS A 41 -0.57 -5.00 -0.36
CA LYS A 41 0.85 -4.92 0.06
C LYS A 41 1.82 -5.14 -1.11
N GLY A 42 1.52 -6.08 -2.01
CA GLY A 42 2.35 -6.36 -3.18
C GLY A 42 2.43 -5.17 -4.16
N GLN A 43 1.33 -4.44 -4.35
CA GLN A 43 1.33 -3.22 -5.17
C GLN A 43 2.15 -2.10 -4.53
N LEU A 44 2.09 -1.94 -3.20
CA LEU A 44 2.91 -0.98 -2.47
C LEU A 44 4.41 -1.29 -2.60
N CYS A 45 4.78 -2.56 -2.39
CA CYS A 45 6.16 -3.01 -2.56
C CYS A 45 6.68 -2.74 -3.98
N ASN A 46 5.91 -3.12 -5.01
CA ASN A 46 6.30 -2.88 -6.40
C ASN A 46 6.43 -1.37 -6.69
N MET A 47 5.55 -0.54 -6.12
CA MET A 47 5.63 0.91 -6.29
C MET A 47 6.90 1.48 -5.66
N ILE A 48 7.25 1.07 -4.44
CA ILE A 48 8.47 1.52 -3.75
C ILE A 48 9.72 1.05 -4.50
N LYS A 49 9.74 -0.20 -4.95
CA LYS A 49 10.79 -0.78 -5.80
C LYS A 49 11.05 0.10 -7.03
N VAL A 50 9.99 0.43 -7.78
CA VAL A 50 10.07 1.26 -8.99
C VAL A 50 10.49 2.70 -8.69
N ARG A 51 9.91 3.31 -7.64
CA ARG A 51 10.15 4.72 -7.32
C ARG A 51 11.51 4.97 -6.66
N ARG A 52 12.04 4.04 -5.85
CA ARG A 52 13.37 4.13 -5.25
C ARG A 52 14.46 3.43 -6.06
N ALA A 53 14.10 2.71 -7.13
CA ALA A 53 15.01 1.89 -7.93
C ALA A 53 15.84 0.91 -7.07
N ILE A 54 15.17 0.24 -6.11
CA ILE A 54 15.78 -0.74 -5.20
C ILE A 54 15.37 -2.17 -5.57
N SER A 55 16.04 -3.14 -4.97
CA SER A 55 15.68 -4.56 -5.09
C SER A 55 14.30 -4.84 -4.49
N GLU A 56 13.66 -5.90 -4.97
CA GLU A 56 12.37 -6.35 -4.43
C GLU A 56 12.46 -6.70 -2.95
N GLU A 57 13.51 -7.40 -2.55
CA GLU A 57 13.75 -7.81 -1.16
C GLU A 57 13.82 -6.60 -0.21
N GLU A 58 14.51 -5.54 -0.62
CA GLU A 58 14.60 -4.30 0.13
C GLU A 58 13.24 -3.61 0.24
N ALA A 59 12.48 -3.54 -0.86
CA ALA A 59 11.15 -2.95 -0.85
C ALA A 59 10.16 -3.77 0.00
N VAL A 60 10.24 -5.10 -0.04
CA VAL A 60 9.43 -5.99 0.81
C VAL A 60 9.78 -5.75 2.27
N ALA A 61 11.06 -5.79 2.63
CA ALA A 61 11.49 -5.62 4.01
C ALA A 61 11.08 -4.26 4.59
N ASP A 62 11.15 -3.19 3.79
CA ASP A 62 10.74 -1.84 4.20
C ASP A 62 9.22 -1.75 4.44
N VAL A 63 8.43 -2.33 3.52
CA VAL A 63 6.98 -2.43 3.68
C VAL A 63 6.59 -3.31 4.86
N GLU A 64 7.32 -4.40 5.10
CA GLU A 64 7.08 -5.31 6.22
C GLU A 64 7.34 -4.67 7.56
N LYS A 65 8.46 -3.94 7.70
CA LYS A 65 8.74 -3.14 8.89
C LYS A 65 7.65 -2.11 9.14
N TRP A 66 7.20 -1.42 8.09
CA TRP A 66 6.11 -0.46 8.19
C TRP A 66 4.76 -1.12 8.53
N MET A 67 4.54 -2.34 8.06
CA MET A 67 3.34 -3.15 8.31
C MET A 67 3.26 -3.74 9.73
N ILE A 68 4.33 -3.68 10.54
CA ILE A 68 4.30 -4.18 11.92
C ILE A 68 3.18 -3.47 12.70
N GLY A 69 2.22 -4.23 13.21
CA GLY A 69 1.05 -3.71 13.92
C GLY A 69 -0.07 -3.15 13.04
N LYS A 70 0.04 -3.25 11.70
CA LYS A 70 -0.98 -2.88 10.72
C LYS A 70 -1.55 -4.14 10.07
N ASP A 71 -2.86 -4.18 9.85
CA ASP A 71 -3.51 -5.33 9.20
C ASP A 71 -4.19 -4.87 7.91
N PHE A 72 -3.56 -5.23 6.79
CA PHE A 72 -3.93 -4.85 5.42
C PHE A 72 -4.79 -5.92 4.73
N SER A 73 -5.33 -6.87 5.52
CA SER A 73 -6.21 -7.95 5.08
C SER A 73 -7.52 -7.41 4.51
#